data_AF-A0A7J6F0A8-F1
#
_entry.id   AF-A0A7J6F0A8-F1
#
_cell.length_a   1.000
_cell.length_b   1.000
_cell.length_c   1.000
_cell.angle_alpha   90.00
_cell.angle_beta   90.00
_cell.angle_gamma   90.00
#
_symmetry.space_group_name_H-M   'P 1'
#
loop_
_entity.id
_entity.type
_entity.pdbx_description
1 polymer ?
#
loop_
_entity_poly.entity_id
_entity_poly.type
_entity_poly.pdbx_seq_one_letter_code
_entity_poly.pdbx_strand_id
1 'polypeptide(L)'
;MKGDVSAALFAPGWVYETKQPPDFQTAQNHWWSLVEKSWGIGKHYPRGLPFYSNFDQGRAHHFSVDGVHILDSSWNNLSTRGFQPFLEYKDNSTLNDIKVLVNFNGASYGGGSNITFKGRLNKGNAYFTTRLFHGKLPLGNSPLYFTYSVKSKADSLLGLILNFSSGAWEKKSVLLAPAKVDHLSGKFSTVVTTRQLENLGASSEWTIQESSISLSEHTLTEISACCYRPDPQIVKLDDDNTSDQSTASVEYYAVLGHITVKSSEQKSNFPPSSSWVVEGEHIKWTPSSEDSKTVSVKIIWKLKDGIDSTFPKYNIYAKKAESASEFLGVARVQAFYVGDYAVPSGSSGVKFFIQVCDVDGSSQTLDDSPSLLLKPTT
;
A
#
# COMPACT_ATOMS: atom_id res chain seq x y z
N MET A 1 -14.75 -29.52 10.28
CA MET A 1 -15.29 -29.78 11.63
C MET A 1 -15.58 -28.44 12.29
N LYS A 2 -16.82 -28.14 12.66
CA LYS A 2 -17.09 -27.15 13.71
C LYS A 2 -16.95 -27.90 15.04
N GLY A 3 -15.72 -28.12 15.47
CA GLY A 3 -15.47 -28.47 16.86
C GLY A 3 -15.44 -27.17 17.63
N ASP A 4 -16.19 -27.04 18.73
CA ASP A 4 -16.10 -25.92 19.67
C ASP A 4 -14.78 -25.97 20.46
N VAL A 5 -13.66 -26.08 19.74
CA VAL A 5 -12.30 -26.19 20.26
C VAL A 5 -11.41 -25.26 19.45
N SER A 6 -10.45 -24.62 20.10
CA SER A 6 -9.42 -23.82 19.42
C SER A 6 -8.28 -24.73 18.90
N ALA A 7 -7.57 -24.29 17.88
CA ALA A 7 -6.33 -24.93 17.41
C ALA A 7 -5.09 -24.10 17.78
N ALA A 8 -4.02 -24.80 18.16
CA ALA A 8 -2.70 -24.21 18.34
C ALA A 8 -1.75 -24.78 17.26
N LEU A 9 -1.04 -23.90 16.56
CA LEU A 9 0.01 -24.30 15.62
C LEU A 9 1.35 -24.30 16.35
N PHE A 10 1.96 -25.47 16.48
CA PHE A 10 3.33 -25.60 16.97
C PHE A 10 4.31 -25.38 15.82
N ALA A 11 5.31 -24.51 16.03
CA ALA A 11 6.38 -24.20 15.08
C ALA A 11 5.93 -23.87 13.63
N PRO A 12 5.00 -22.92 13.41
CA PRO A 12 4.57 -22.54 12.04
C PRO A 12 5.70 -21.88 11.22
N GLY A 13 6.82 -21.50 11.85
CA GLY A 13 8.04 -21.08 11.17
C GLY A 13 8.67 -22.16 10.28
N TRP A 14 8.27 -23.43 10.45
CA TRP A 14 8.65 -24.56 9.60
C TRP A 14 8.49 -24.28 8.08
N VAL A 15 7.47 -23.51 7.69
CA VAL A 15 7.24 -23.14 6.28
C VAL A 15 8.41 -22.30 5.73
N TYR A 16 8.99 -21.44 6.56
CA TYR A 16 10.17 -20.65 6.20
C TYR A 16 11.45 -21.51 6.22
N GLU A 17 11.59 -22.34 7.24
CA GLU A 17 12.80 -23.14 7.48
C GLU A 17 13.03 -24.22 6.42
N THR A 18 11.96 -24.84 5.92
CA THR A 18 12.06 -25.97 4.98
C THR A 18 12.17 -25.59 3.52
N LYS A 19 12.02 -24.29 3.19
CA LYS A 19 12.15 -23.77 1.81
C LYS A 19 11.35 -24.59 0.79
N GLN A 20 10.10 -24.93 1.15
CA GLN A 20 9.21 -25.69 0.27
C GLN A 20 9.13 -25.03 -1.11
N PRO A 21 9.17 -25.81 -2.21
CA PRO A 21 9.07 -25.27 -3.55
C PRO A 21 7.68 -24.66 -3.83
N PRO A 22 7.55 -23.76 -4.82
CA PRO A 22 8.65 -23.15 -5.58
C PRO A 22 9.40 -22.05 -4.81
N ASP A 23 8.76 -21.45 -3.82
CA ASP A 23 9.30 -20.37 -3.01
C ASP A 23 8.53 -20.23 -1.68
N PHE A 24 9.11 -19.49 -0.73
CA PHE A 24 8.50 -19.26 0.58
C PHE A 24 7.10 -18.61 0.50
N GLN A 25 6.88 -17.65 -0.39
CA GLN A 25 5.60 -16.93 -0.47
C GLN A 25 4.49 -17.87 -0.93
N THR A 26 4.77 -18.70 -1.94
CA THR A 26 3.83 -19.70 -2.44
C THR A 26 3.50 -20.73 -1.36
N ALA A 27 4.51 -21.27 -0.68
CA ALA A 27 4.31 -22.23 0.41
C ALA A 27 3.54 -21.63 1.60
N GLN A 28 3.86 -20.39 1.98
CA GLN A 28 3.17 -19.64 3.03
C GLN A 28 1.70 -19.43 2.68
N ASN A 29 1.41 -18.96 1.47
CA ASN A 29 0.03 -18.72 1.02
C ASN A 29 -0.76 -20.03 0.96
N HIS A 30 -0.17 -21.09 0.42
CA HIS A 30 -0.81 -22.40 0.36
C HIS A 30 -1.16 -22.91 1.77
N TRP A 31 -0.21 -22.91 2.70
CA TRP A 31 -0.43 -23.38 4.06
C TRP A 31 -1.55 -22.60 4.78
N TRP A 32 -1.51 -21.26 4.75
CA TRP A 32 -2.54 -20.46 5.40
C TRP A 32 -3.91 -20.60 4.74
N SER A 33 -3.96 -20.80 3.41
CA SER A 33 -5.23 -21.07 2.73
C SER A 33 -5.89 -22.38 3.20
N LEU A 34 -5.10 -23.41 3.52
CA LEU A 34 -5.61 -24.68 4.07
C LEU A 34 -6.18 -24.48 5.48
N VAL A 35 -5.50 -23.67 6.30
CA VAL A 35 -5.99 -23.29 7.64
C VAL A 35 -7.31 -22.52 7.51
N GLU A 36 -7.39 -21.54 6.63
CA GLU A 36 -8.60 -20.74 6.40
C GLU A 36 -9.76 -21.57 5.83
N LYS A 37 -9.50 -22.51 4.91
CA LYS A 37 -10.53 -23.46 4.42
C LYS A 37 -11.08 -24.33 5.55
N SER A 38 -10.24 -24.66 6.53
CA SER A 38 -10.61 -25.54 7.65
C SER A 38 -11.32 -24.80 8.79
N TRP A 39 -10.94 -23.56 9.08
CA TRP A 39 -11.34 -22.79 10.26
C TRP A 39 -12.11 -21.49 9.97
N GLY A 40 -12.20 -21.08 8.71
CA GLY A 40 -12.77 -19.81 8.29
C GLY A 40 -11.82 -18.63 8.46
N ILE A 41 -12.29 -17.45 8.04
CA ILE A 41 -11.52 -16.20 8.09
C ILE A 41 -11.81 -15.50 9.41
N GLY A 42 -10.80 -15.38 10.28
CA GLY A 42 -10.95 -14.71 11.58
C GLY A 42 -10.77 -13.18 11.54
N LYS A 43 -10.10 -12.66 10.51
CA LYS A 43 -9.78 -11.23 10.38
C LYS A 43 -10.80 -10.53 9.48
N HIS A 44 -11.45 -9.50 10.03
CA HIS A 44 -12.36 -8.66 9.27
C HIS A 44 -11.87 -7.21 9.38
N TYR A 45 -11.51 -6.59 8.26
CA TYR A 45 -11.10 -5.20 8.15
C TYR A 45 -11.66 -4.62 6.84
N PRO A 46 -12.00 -3.32 6.78
CA PRO A 46 -11.98 -2.36 7.89
C PRO A 46 -13.08 -2.61 8.93
N ARG A 47 -12.82 -2.22 10.19
CA ARG A 47 -13.84 -2.12 11.27
C ARG A 47 -13.98 -0.71 11.83
N GLY A 48 -13.04 0.18 11.50
CA GLY A 48 -12.98 1.56 11.93
C GLY A 48 -12.23 2.38 10.90
N LEU A 49 -12.28 3.70 11.07
CA LEU A 49 -11.63 4.68 10.21
C LEU A 49 -10.58 5.49 10.98
N PRO A 50 -9.54 6.00 10.31
CA PRO A 50 -9.21 5.72 8.91
C PRO A 50 -8.73 4.27 8.72
N PHE A 51 -8.90 3.74 7.52
CA PHE A 51 -8.34 2.45 7.13
C PHE A 51 -7.32 2.67 6.01
N TYR A 52 -6.08 2.23 6.23
CA TYR A 52 -4.99 2.36 5.27
C TYR A 52 -4.27 1.03 5.08
N SER A 53 -4.03 0.67 3.82
CA SER A 53 -3.20 -0.47 3.46
C SER A 53 -2.36 -0.14 2.23
N ASN A 54 -1.04 -0.21 2.36
CA ASN A 54 -0.08 -0.27 1.26
C ASN A 54 0.45 -1.70 1.01
N PHE A 55 -0.17 -2.70 1.65
CA PHE A 55 0.16 -4.12 1.51
C PHE A 55 1.57 -4.50 1.96
N ASP A 56 2.30 -3.60 2.61
CA ASP A 56 3.67 -3.83 3.08
C ASP A 56 3.72 -5.00 4.07
N GLN A 57 4.54 -6.00 3.76
CA GLN A 57 4.74 -7.18 4.59
C GLN A 57 5.85 -7.04 5.64
N GLY A 58 6.54 -5.88 5.66
CA GLY A 58 7.70 -5.62 6.49
C GLY A 58 8.99 -6.18 5.92
N ARG A 59 9.04 -6.41 4.61
CA ARG A 59 10.23 -6.83 3.86
C ARG A 59 10.02 -6.58 2.36
N ALA A 60 11.09 -6.28 1.64
CA ALA A 60 11.10 -6.25 0.17
C ALA A 60 12.53 -6.11 -0.37
N HIS A 61 12.64 -6.06 -1.70
CA HIS A 61 13.88 -5.73 -2.41
C HIS A 61 13.97 -4.26 -2.85
N HIS A 62 12.92 -3.48 -2.55
CA HIS A 62 12.87 -2.05 -2.81
C HIS A 62 12.04 -1.34 -1.74
N PHE A 63 12.17 -0.02 -1.65
CA PHE A 63 11.31 0.82 -0.83
C PHE A 63 10.84 2.03 -1.64
N SER A 64 9.55 2.34 -1.54
CA SER A 64 8.96 3.53 -2.17
C SER A 64 8.25 4.42 -1.15
N VAL A 65 8.21 5.72 -1.42
CA VAL A 65 7.40 6.70 -0.71
C VAL A 65 6.65 7.53 -1.74
N ASP A 66 5.32 7.59 -1.62
CA ASP A 66 4.42 8.34 -2.50
C ASP A 66 4.62 8.09 -4.00
N GLY A 67 4.93 6.84 -4.37
CA GLY A 67 5.16 6.39 -5.74
C GLY A 67 6.60 6.60 -6.23
N VAL A 68 7.43 7.32 -5.47
CA VAL A 68 8.85 7.53 -5.75
C VAL A 68 9.63 6.35 -5.22
N HIS A 69 10.45 5.74 -6.07
CA HIS A 69 11.40 4.71 -5.68
C HIS A 69 12.56 5.35 -4.90
N ILE A 70 12.82 4.83 -3.70
CA ILE A 70 13.78 5.42 -2.74
C ILE A 70 14.99 4.50 -2.49
N LEU A 71 14.77 3.19 -2.45
CA LEU A 71 15.80 2.20 -2.14
C LEU A 71 15.65 1.00 -3.08
N ASP A 72 16.77 0.50 -3.61
CA ASP A 72 16.84 -0.70 -4.48
C ASP A 72 17.56 -1.88 -3.80
N SER A 73 17.67 -1.82 -2.47
CA SER A 73 18.29 -2.86 -1.66
C SER A 73 17.26 -3.60 -0.81
N SER A 74 17.62 -4.83 -0.44
CA SER A 74 16.77 -5.67 0.39
C SER A 74 16.71 -5.14 1.81
N TRP A 75 15.51 -5.07 2.37
CA TRP A 75 15.28 -4.62 3.74
C TRP A 75 14.21 -5.47 4.42
N ASN A 76 14.25 -5.48 5.74
CA ASN A 76 13.23 -6.08 6.59
C ASN A 76 12.99 -5.22 7.84
N ASN A 77 11.74 -4.87 8.06
CA ASN A 77 11.28 -4.23 9.28
C ASN A 77 9.83 -4.65 9.52
N LEU A 78 9.64 -5.72 10.31
CA LEU A 78 8.32 -6.30 10.56
C LEU A 78 7.34 -5.32 11.24
N SER A 79 7.87 -4.27 11.88
CA SER A 79 7.04 -3.22 12.47
C SER A 79 6.29 -2.40 11.41
N THR A 80 6.75 -2.35 10.15
CA THR A 80 6.04 -1.62 9.09
C THR A 80 4.83 -2.36 8.54
N ARG A 81 4.68 -3.66 8.85
CA ARG A 81 3.61 -4.50 8.33
C ARG A 81 2.23 -3.88 8.57
N GLY A 82 1.52 -3.60 7.47
CA GLY A 82 0.16 -3.07 7.49
C GLY A 82 -0.91 -4.16 7.43
N PHE A 83 -2.15 -3.74 7.19
CA PHE A 83 -3.24 -4.68 6.85
C PHE A 83 -2.90 -5.42 5.56
N GLN A 84 -3.07 -6.74 5.57
CA GLN A 84 -2.77 -7.59 4.42
C GLN A 84 -4.07 -8.01 3.72
N PRO A 85 -4.08 -8.11 2.38
CA PRO A 85 -5.26 -8.54 1.66
C PRO A 85 -5.49 -10.04 1.87
N PHE A 86 -6.75 -10.45 1.77
CA PHE A 86 -7.14 -11.84 1.61
C PHE A 86 -7.08 -12.18 0.13
N LEU A 87 -6.04 -12.91 -0.29
CA LEU A 87 -5.93 -13.42 -1.66
C LEU A 87 -6.11 -14.93 -1.63
N GLU A 88 -7.17 -15.41 -2.29
CA GLU A 88 -7.43 -16.85 -2.35
C GLU A 88 -6.32 -17.57 -3.13
N TYR A 89 -5.71 -18.56 -2.49
CA TYR A 89 -4.75 -19.43 -3.14
C TYR A 89 -5.46 -20.48 -4.02
N LYS A 90 -5.11 -20.52 -5.31
CA LYS A 90 -5.67 -21.46 -6.29
C LYS A 90 -4.57 -22.37 -6.83
N ASP A 91 -4.63 -23.66 -6.49
CA ASP A 91 -3.63 -24.69 -6.86
C ASP A 91 -3.39 -24.78 -8.38
N ASN A 92 -4.44 -24.58 -9.19
CA ASN A 92 -4.43 -24.79 -10.65
C ASN A 92 -4.95 -23.57 -11.42
N SER A 93 -4.39 -22.38 -11.19
CA SER A 93 -4.68 -21.23 -12.07
C SER A 93 -4.15 -21.52 -13.48
N THR A 94 -5.05 -21.57 -14.47
CA THR A 94 -4.65 -21.77 -15.87
C THR A 94 -3.85 -20.56 -16.35
N LEU A 95 -3.03 -20.73 -17.40
CA LEU A 95 -2.17 -19.66 -17.93
C LEU A 95 -2.96 -18.43 -18.43
N ASN A 96 -4.27 -18.58 -18.64
CA ASN A 96 -5.15 -17.55 -19.16
C ASN A 96 -5.87 -16.75 -18.06
N ASP A 97 -5.91 -17.23 -16.81
CA ASP A 97 -6.61 -16.53 -15.72
C ASP A 97 -5.75 -15.38 -15.16
N ILE A 98 -6.41 -14.30 -14.70
CA ILE A 98 -5.72 -13.24 -13.95
C ILE A 98 -5.24 -13.82 -12.62
N LYS A 99 -3.90 -13.88 -12.46
CA LYS A 99 -3.24 -14.19 -11.21
C LYS A 99 -3.11 -12.92 -10.38
N VAL A 100 -3.41 -13.05 -9.09
CA VAL A 100 -3.33 -11.97 -8.12
C VAL A 100 -2.42 -12.38 -6.99
N LEU A 101 -1.40 -11.56 -6.72
CA LEU A 101 -0.43 -11.83 -5.68
C LEU A 101 0.07 -10.54 -5.05
N VAL A 102 0.47 -10.62 -3.77
CA VAL A 102 1.28 -9.57 -3.14
C VAL A 102 2.70 -9.68 -3.69
N ASN A 103 3.16 -8.64 -4.36
CA ASN A 103 4.46 -8.61 -5.04
C ASN A 103 5.44 -7.72 -4.26
N PHE A 104 6.61 -8.27 -3.95
CA PHE A 104 7.71 -7.60 -3.23
C PHE A 104 8.92 -7.31 -4.13
N ASN A 105 8.81 -7.64 -5.43
CA ASN A 105 9.83 -7.38 -6.45
C ASN A 105 9.46 -6.22 -7.39
N GLY A 106 8.16 -5.91 -7.50
CA GLY A 106 7.67 -4.85 -8.39
C GLY A 106 7.51 -3.53 -7.65
N ALA A 107 7.64 -2.41 -8.39
CA ALA A 107 7.46 -1.08 -7.85
C ALA A 107 6.17 -0.95 -6.98
N SER A 108 6.31 -0.40 -5.79
CA SER A 108 5.21 -0.08 -4.86
C SER A 108 4.94 1.42 -4.85
N TYR A 109 3.76 1.79 -4.36
CA TYR A 109 3.45 3.19 -4.11
C TYR A 109 4.03 3.65 -2.76
N GLY A 110 3.85 2.87 -1.70
CA GLY A 110 4.45 3.13 -0.40
C GLY A 110 4.94 1.83 0.25
N GLY A 111 6.06 1.87 0.95
CA GLY A 111 6.67 0.67 1.52
C GLY A 111 7.27 -0.24 0.43
N GLY A 112 7.32 -1.54 0.67
CA GLY A 112 8.00 -2.50 -0.22
C GLY A 112 7.10 -3.49 -0.97
N SER A 113 5.78 -3.35 -0.90
CA SER A 113 4.87 -4.32 -1.52
C SER A 113 3.73 -3.64 -2.26
N ASN A 114 3.09 -4.40 -3.15
CA ASN A 114 1.89 -4.02 -3.88
C ASN A 114 1.03 -5.26 -4.15
N ILE A 115 -0.16 -5.09 -4.71
CA ILE A 115 -0.92 -6.19 -5.30
C ILE A 115 -0.79 -6.12 -6.81
N THR A 116 -0.23 -7.16 -7.43
CA THR A 116 -0.11 -7.28 -8.89
C THR A 116 -1.21 -8.17 -9.45
N PHE A 117 -1.86 -7.71 -10.51
CA PHE A 117 -2.86 -8.42 -11.31
C PHE A 117 -2.26 -8.69 -12.69
N LYS A 118 -1.98 -9.95 -13.01
CA LYS A 118 -1.34 -10.33 -14.29
C LYS A 118 -1.99 -11.57 -14.88
N GLY A 119 -2.33 -11.53 -16.15
CA GLY A 119 -2.88 -12.67 -16.87
C GLY A 119 -3.40 -12.25 -18.23
N ARG A 120 -4.49 -12.87 -18.69
CA ARG A 120 -5.18 -12.44 -19.90
C ARG A 120 -6.62 -12.11 -19.57
N LEU A 121 -7.17 -11.12 -20.27
CA LEU A 121 -8.56 -10.72 -20.16
C LEU A 121 -9.12 -10.51 -21.57
N ASN A 122 -10.23 -11.19 -21.87
CA ASN A 122 -10.87 -11.16 -23.18
C ASN A 122 -11.29 -9.74 -23.56
N LYS A 123 -11.12 -9.39 -24.85
CA LYS A 123 -11.71 -8.16 -25.41
C LYS A 123 -13.25 -8.29 -25.37
N GLY A 124 -13.94 -7.29 -24.83
CA GLY A 124 -15.40 -7.27 -24.67
C GLY A 124 -15.83 -6.96 -23.23
N ASN A 125 -17.05 -7.34 -22.84
CA ASN A 125 -17.65 -7.02 -21.54
C ASN A 125 -17.11 -7.89 -20.37
N ALA A 126 -15.94 -8.49 -20.54
CA ALA A 126 -15.34 -9.37 -19.55
C ALA A 126 -14.69 -8.55 -18.44
N TYR A 127 -14.98 -8.93 -17.20
CA TYR A 127 -14.30 -8.41 -16.02
C TYR A 127 -13.91 -9.56 -15.10
N PHE A 128 -12.86 -9.34 -14.32
CA PHE A 128 -12.39 -10.26 -13.30
C PHE A 128 -12.46 -9.56 -11.95
N THR A 129 -12.85 -10.30 -10.92
CA THR A 129 -12.89 -9.77 -9.56
C THR A 129 -12.17 -10.69 -8.60
N THR A 130 -11.58 -10.08 -7.57
CA THR A 130 -11.08 -10.81 -6.41
C THR A 130 -11.36 -10.00 -5.18
N ARG A 131 -11.72 -10.69 -4.10
CA ARG A 131 -11.80 -10.07 -2.79
C ARG A 131 -10.41 -9.63 -2.35
N LEU A 132 -10.33 -8.48 -1.69
CA LEU A 132 -9.12 -7.99 -1.02
C LEU A 132 -9.33 -7.95 0.50
N PHE A 133 -10.49 -7.49 0.97
CA PHE A 133 -10.75 -7.33 2.39
C PHE A 133 -12.21 -7.69 2.73
N HIS A 134 -12.42 -8.25 3.92
CA HIS A 134 -13.75 -8.50 4.47
C HIS A 134 -14.03 -7.49 5.58
N GLY A 135 -14.82 -6.47 5.30
CA GLY A 135 -15.17 -5.40 6.23
C GLY A 135 -16.24 -5.76 7.24
N LYS A 136 -16.26 -5.01 8.33
CA LYS A 136 -17.39 -4.86 9.25
C LYS A 136 -17.41 -3.40 9.72
N LEU A 137 -17.43 -2.48 8.76
CA LEU A 137 -17.37 -1.05 9.00
C LEU A 137 -18.77 -0.46 8.85
N PRO A 138 -19.47 -0.12 9.95
CA PRO A 138 -20.74 0.58 9.88
C PRO A 138 -20.54 1.97 9.30
N LEU A 139 -21.42 2.38 8.39
CA LEU A 139 -21.42 3.73 7.85
C LEU A 139 -22.27 4.63 8.75
N GLY A 140 -21.73 5.80 9.06
CA GLY A 140 -22.49 6.88 9.70
C GLY A 140 -23.22 7.76 8.68
N ASN A 141 -23.63 8.95 9.11
CA ASN A 141 -24.27 9.95 8.24
C ASN A 141 -23.28 10.71 7.35
N SER A 142 -21.97 10.54 7.58
CA SER A 142 -20.92 11.19 6.80
C SER A 142 -20.49 10.32 5.62
N PRO A 143 -20.13 10.92 4.48
CA PRO A 143 -19.56 10.20 3.35
C PRO A 143 -18.28 9.45 3.74
N LEU A 144 -18.07 8.31 3.08
CA LEU A 144 -16.77 7.66 3.03
C LEU A 144 -15.97 8.18 1.85
N TYR A 145 -14.73 8.55 2.11
CA TYR A 145 -13.78 8.97 1.10
C TYR A 145 -12.80 7.85 0.84
N PHE A 146 -12.68 7.46 -0.43
CA PHE A 146 -11.78 6.40 -0.89
C PHE A 146 -10.67 7.01 -1.72
N THR A 147 -9.44 6.56 -1.46
CA THR A 147 -8.27 6.88 -2.28
C THR A 147 -7.51 5.59 -2.54
N TYR A 148 -7.07 5.37 -3.77
CA TYR A 148 -6.20 4.24 -4.11
C TYR A 148 -5.27 4.59 -5.26
N SER A 149 -4.07 4.02 -5.26
CA SER A 149 -3.10 4.23 -6.34
C SER A 149 -3.02 3.02 -7.26
N VAL A 150 -3.01 3.28 -8.57
CA VAL A 150 -2.94 2.27 -9.62
C VAL A 150 -1.82 2.60 -10.59
N LYS A 151 -1.06 1.57 -10.97
CA LYS A 151 -0.18 1.60 -12.14
C LYS A 151 -0.62 0.48 -13.09
N SER A 152 -0.94 0.80 -14.33
CA SER A 152 -1.43 -0.18 -15.32
C SER A 152 -0.69 -0.07 -16.65
N LYS A 153 -0.79 -1.12 -17.48
CA LYS A 153 -0.25 -1.13 -18.85
C LYS A 153 -1.37 -1.14 -19.87
N ALA A 154 -1.15 -0.42 -20.98
CA ALA A 154 -2.06 -0.34 -22.11
C ALA A 154 -3.49 0.02 -21.65
N ASP A 155 -4.48 -0.73 -22.12
CA ASP A 155 -5.91 -0.60 -21.84
C ASP A 155 -6.36 -1.42 -20.63
N SER A 156 -5.46 -1.79 -19.71
CA SER A 156 -5.83 -2.45 -18.45
C SER A 156 -6.37 -1.42 -17.46
N LEU A 157 -7.63 -1.55 -17.05
CA LEU A 157 -8.25 -0.72 -16.02
C LEU A 157 -8.44 -1.52 -14.72
N LEU A 158 -8.28 -0.83 -13.58
CA LEU A 158 -8.45 -1.39 -12.25
C LEU A 158 -9.33 -0.47 -11.41
N GLY A 159 -10.45 -1.01 -10.95
CA GLY A 159 -11.38 -0.35 -10.03
C GLY A 159 -11.53 -1.12 -8.71
N LEU A 160 -12.30 -0.55 -7.78
CA LEU A 160 -12.68 -1.21 -6.53
C LEU A 160 -14.18 -1.49 -6.50
N ILE A 161 -14.57 -2.69 -6.06
CA ILE A 161 -15.95 -3.04 -5.76
C ILE A 161 -16.14 -3.01 -4.25
N LEU A 162 -17.18 -2.33 -3.82
CA LEU A 162 -17.55 -2.17 -2.43
C LEU A 162 -18.91 -2.82 -2.20
N ASN A 163 -18.95 -3.86 -1.37
CA ASN A 163 -20.19 -4.54 -1.03
C ASN A 163 -20.68 -4.09 0.35
N PHE A 164 -21.93 -3.66 0.39
CA PHE A 164 -22.61 -3.18 1.57
C PHE A 164 -23.80 -4.06 1.93
N SER A 165 -24.11 -4.15 3.22
CA SER A 165 -25.34 -4.77 3.71
C SER A 165 -26.06 -3.83 4.69
N SER A 166 -27.39 -3.78 4.64
CA SER A 166 -28.22 -3.10 5.64
C SER A 166 -28.84 -4.10 6.63
N GLY A 167 -29.41 -3.59 7.73
CA GLY A 167 -30.16 -4.41 8.69
C GLY A 167 -31.39 -5.10 8.09
N ALA A 168 -31.89 -4.60 6.95
CA ALA A 168 -33.02 -5.18 6.22
C ALA A 168 -32.60 -6.27 5.20
N TRP A 169 -31.37 -6.78 5.29
CA TRP A 169 -30.77 -7.75 4.36
C TRP A 169 -30.60 -7.24 2.92
N GLU A 170 -30.79 -5.94 2.69
CA GLU A 170 -30.49 -5.31 1.41
C GLU A 170 -28.98 -5.36 1.19
N LYS A 171 -28.56 -5.80 -0.01
CA LYS A 171 -27.17 -5.79 -0.44
C LYS A 171 -26.99 -4.78 -1.56
N LYS A 172 -25.99 -3.91 -1.42
CA LYS A 172 -25.60 -2.96 -2.47
C LYS A 172 -24.16 -3.21 -2.88
N SER A 173 -23.92 -3.22 -4.18
CA SER A 173 -22.57 -3.27 -4.75
C SER A 173 -22.28 -1.96 -5.48
N VAL A 174 -21.19 -1.30 -5.10
CA VAL A 174 -20.75 -0.05 -5.73
C VAL A 174 -19.40 -0.28 -6.41
N LEU A 175 -19.33 -0.02 -7.71
CA LEU A 175 -18.06 -0.03 -8.46
C LEU A 175 -17.48 1.39 -8.48
N LEU A 176 -16.27 1.55 -7.96
CA LEU A 176 -15.42 2.71 -8.15
C LEU A 176 -14.55 2.49 -9.38
N ALA A 177 -14.78 3.27 -10.45
CA ALA A 177 -14.16 3.07 -11.75
C ALA A 177 -13.34 4.29 -12.20
N PRO A 178 -12.06 4.16 -12.63
CA PRO A 178 -11.24 5.26 -13.16
C PRO A 178 -11.79 5.95 -14.42
N ALA A 179 -12.74 5.34 -15.11
CA ALA A 179 -13.39 5.90 -16.28
C ALA A 179 -14.85 5.47 -16.31
N LYS A 180 -15.67 6.12 -17.14
CA LYS A 180 -17.03 5.66 -17.40
C LYS A 180 -17.00 4.25 -18.01
N VAL A 181 -17.88 3.36 -17.52
CA VAL A 181 -17.94 1.96 -17.95
C VAL A 181 -19.38 1.52 -18.15
N ASP A 182 -19.91 1.76 -19.34
CA ASP A 182 -21.31 1.50 -19.67
C ASP A 182 -21.61 0.00 -19.67
N HIS A 183 -20.69 -0.86 -20.12
CA HIS A 183 -20.90 -2.31 -20.15
C HIS A 183 -21.03 -2.98 -18.77
N LEU A 184 -20.60 -2.31 -17.69
CA LEU A 184 -20.68 -2.80 -16.32
C LEU A 184 -21.84 -2.20 -15.52
N SER A 185 -22.52 -1.18 -16.06
CA SER A 185 -23.58 -0.44 -15.35
C SER A 185 -24.71 -1.33 -14.79
N GLY A 186 -25.08 -2.40 -15.51
CA GLY A 186 -26.11 -3.36 -15.06
C GLY A 186 -25.61 -4.49 -14.14
N LYS A 187 -24.31 -4.52 -13.78
CA LYS A 187 -23.72 -5.55 -12.90
C LYS A 187 -23.61 -5.12 -11.45
N PHE A 188 -23.69 -3.81 -11.19
CA PHE A 188 -23.53 -3.21 -9.88
C PHE A 188 -24.75 -2.35 -9.54
N SER A 189 -25.06 -2.19 -8.26
CA SER A 189 -26.13 -1.28 -7.84
C SER A 189 -25.82 0.17 -8.22
N THR A 190 -24.55 0.55 -8.22
CA THR A 190 -24.10 1.88 -8.60
C THR A 190 -22.68 1.80 -9.18
N VAL A 191 -22.40 2.61 -10.19
CA VAL A 191 -21.05 2.84 -10.71
C VAL A 191 -20.69 4.30 -10.47
N VAL A 192 -19.60 4.54 -9.74
CA VAL A 192 -19.07 5.88 -9.44
C VAL A 192 -17.77 6.04 -10.21
N THR A 193 -17.72 7.01 -11.12
CA THR A 193 -16.48 7.39 -11.78
C THR A 193 -15.57 8.11 -10.79
N THR A 194 -14.36 7.62 -10.60
CA THR A 194 -13.38 8.24 -9.70
C THR A 194 -12.75 9.46 -10.34
N ARG A 195 -12.38 10.45 -9.53
CA ARG A 195 -11.56 11.58 -9.96
C ARG A 195 -10.09 11.19 -9.88
N GLN A 196 -9.35 11.42 -10.95
CA GLN A 196 -7.90 11.24 -10.94
C GLN A 196 -7.22 12.48 -10.35
N LEU A 197 -6.29 12.31 -9.43
CA LEU A 197 -5.51 13.41 -8.87
C LEU A 197 -4.33 13.74 -9.80
N GLU A 198 -4.26 14.96 -10.32
CA GLU A 198 -3.31 15.35 -11.38
C GLU A 198 -1.87 15.62 -10.92
N ASN A 199 -1.57 15.56 -9.62
CA ASN A 199 -0.30 16.06 -9.08
C ASN A 199 0.51 14.98 -8.33
N LEU A 200 1.22 14.12 -9.07
CA LEU A 200 2.24 13.23 -8.50
C LEU A 200 3.68 13.58 -8.90
N GLY A 201 3.88 14.76 -9.51
CA GLY A 201 5.14 15.10 -10.16
C GLY A 201 5.30 14.35 -11.49
N ALA A 202 6.01 14.96 -12.44
CA ALA A 202 6.12 14.48 -13.82
C ALA A 202 6.77 13.08 -14.00
N SER A 203 7.23 12.44 -12.93
CA SER A 203 7.98 11.17 -12.95
C SER A 203 7.22 9.96 -12.39
N SER A 204 6.01 10.12 -11.87
CA SER A 204 5.27 9.01 -11.26
C SER A 204 4.41 8.28 -12.29
N GLU A 205 4.69 6.99 -12.50
CA GLU A 205 3.85 6.09 -13.32
C GLU A 205 2.55 5.67 -12.59
N TRP A 206 2.31 6.22 -11.40
CA TRP A 206 1.11 5.96 -10.61
C TRP A 206 0.02 6.97 -10.93
N THR A 207 -1.21 6.49 -10.95
CA THR A 207 -2.43 7.31 -10.95
C THR A 207 -3.10 7.16 -9.59
N ILE A 208 -3.51 8.26 -8.98
CA ILE A 208 -4.34 8.24 -7.77
C ILE A 208 -5.78 8.44 -8.17
N GLN A 209 -6.63 7.51 -7.74
CA GLN A 209 -8.06 7.56 -7.91
C GLN A 209 -8.70 7.93 -6.57
N GLU A 210 -9.61 8.90 -6.61
CA GLU A 210 -10.40 9.28 -5.45
C GLU A 210 -11.90 9.29 -5.74
N SER A 211 -12.69 9.01 -4.72
CA SER A 211 -14.15 9.07 -4.78
C SER A 211 -14.74 9.21 -3.40
N SER A 212 -16.02 9.57 -3.36
CA SER A 212 -16.80 9.58 -2.13
C SER A 212 -18.09 8.79 -2.31
N ILE A 213 -18.55 8.17 -1.23
CA ILE A 213 -19.80 7.41 -1.19
C ILE A 213 -20.59 7.82 0.04
N SER A 214 -21.86 8.14 -0.16
CA SER A 214 -22.82 8.38 0.91
C SER A 214 -23.87 7.28 0.88
N LEU A 215 -23.83 6.40 1.88
CA LEU A 215 -24.82 5.34 2.10
C LEU A 215 -25.14 5.30 3.59
N SER A 216 -26.29 5.82 3.99
CA SER A 216 -26.76 5.77 5.38
C SER A 216 -27.20 4.35 5.76
N GLU A 217 -27.02 3.97 7.01
CA GLU A 217 -27.55 2.71 7.59
C GLU A 217 -27.02 1.40 6.94
N HIS A 218 -25.90 1.48 6.24
CA HIS A 218 -25.23 0.33 5.64
C HIS A 218 -23.95 -0.01 6.37
N THR A 219 -23.49 -1.25 6.25
CA THR A 219 -22.17 -1.69 6.70
C THR A 219 -21.35 -2.09 5.48
N LEU A 220 -20.13 -1.57 5.34
CA LEU A 220 -19.17 -2.05 4.36
C LEU A 220 -18.66 -3.43 4.78
N THR A 221 -19.00 -4.43 3.97
CA THR A 221 -18.73 -5.86 4.24
C THR A 221 -17.59 -6.43 3.40
N GLU A 222 -17.28 -5.81 2.26
CA GLU A 222 -16.21 -6.29 1.39
C GLU A 222 -15.61 -5.15 0.56
N ILE A 223 -14.29 -5.21 0.38
CA ILE A 223 -13.56 -4.45 -0.63
C ILE A 223 -12.91 -5.46 -1.57
N SER A 224 -13.22 -5.36 -2.85
CA SER A 224 -12.77 -6.25 -3.91
C SER A 224 -12.12 -5.44 -5.04
N ALA A 225 -11.16 -6.02 -5.76
CA ALA A 225 -10.62 -5.43 -6.97
C ALA A 225 -11.44 -5.83 -8.19
N CYS A 226 -11.58 -4.93 -9.16
CA CYS A 226 -12.23 -5.18 -10.45
C CYS A 226 -11.27 -4.88 -11.59
N CYS A 227 -10.85 -5.93 -12.29
CA CYS A 227 -10.04 -5.86 -13.50
C CYS A 227 -10.94 -5.86 -14.72
N TYR A 228 -10.86 -4.84 -15.56
CA TYR A 228 -11.68 -4.70 -16.76
C TYR A 228 -10.95 -3.89 -17.83
N ARG A 229 -11.56 -3.75 -19.01
CA ARG A 229 -11.05 -2.93 -20.12
C ARG A 229 -12.02 -1.80 -20.43
N PRO A 230 -11.58 -0.71 -21.08
CA PRO A 230 -12.47 0.35 -21.53
C PRO A 230 -13.62 -0.20 -22.38
N ASP A 231 -14.74 0.51 -22.42
CA ASP A 231 -15.81 0.21 -23.38
C ASP A 231 -15.23 0.17 -24.82
N PRO A 232 -15.64 -0.78 -25.66
CA PRO A 232 -15.21 -0.82 -27.05
C PRO A 232 -15.52 0.52 -27.72
N GLN A 233 -14.52 1.17 -28.30
CA GLN A 233 -14.79 2.33 -29.16
C GLN A 233 -15.61 1.82 -30.35
N ILE A 234 -16.83 2.34 -30.53
CA ILE A 234 -17.60 2.13 -31.75
C ILE A 234 -16.88 2.91 -32.86
N VAL A 235 -15.91 2.28 -33.50
CA VAL A 235 -15.41 2.78 -34.77
C VAL A 235 -16.51 2.50 -35.79
N LYS A 236 -17.21 3.55 -36.25
CA LYS A 236 -18.03 3.47 -37.46
C LYS A 236 -17.07 3.22 -38.63
N LEU A 237 -16.87 1.96 -38.97
CA LEU A 237 -16.29 1.59 -40.26
C LEU A 237 -17.46 1.55 -41.23
N ASP A 238 -17.49 2.52 -42.13
CA ASP A 238 -18.24 2.40 -43.37
C ASP A 238 -17.64 1.23 -44.17
N ASP A 239 -18.51 0.31 -44.52
CA ASP A 239 -18.39 -0.78 -45.47
C ASP A 239 -17.38 -1.94 -45.28
N ASP A 240 -17.99 -3.10 -45.43
CA ASP A 240 -17.52 -4.37 -45.97
C ASP A 240 -16.79 -5.39 -45.09
N ASN A 241 -17.55 -6.45 -44.77
CA ASN A 241 -17.14 -7.84 -44.60
C ASN A 241 -15.75 -8.11 -44.00
N THR A 242 -15.68 -8.21 -42.68
CA THR A 242 -14.99 -9.33 -42.02
C THR A 242 -15.53 -9.48 -40.61
N SER A 243 -16.36 -10.51 -40.41
CA SER A 243 -16.76 -10.99 -39.10
C SER A 243 -15.54 -11.57 -38.39
N ASP A 244 -14.76 -10.72 -37.74
CA ASP A 244 -13.80 -11.15 -36.73
C ASP A 244 -13.78 -10.10 -35.61
N GLN A 245 -14.89 -10.03 -34.86
CA GLN A 245 -14.84 -9.52 -33.49
C GLN A 245 -13.92 -10.46 -32.70
N SER A 246 -12.62 -10.23 -32.79
CA SER A 246 -11.62 -11.11 -32.19
C SER A 246 -11.93 -11.25 -30.70
N THR A 247 -12.41 -12.43 -30.31
CA THR A 247 -12.54 -12.94 -28.94
C THR A 247 -11.16 -13.17 -28.29
N ALA A 248 -10.12 -12.54 -28.83
CA ALA A 248 -8.74 -12.74 -28.45
C ALA A 248 -8.53 -12.22 -27.02
N SER A 249 -8.10 -13.13 -26.16
CA SER A 249 -7.63 -12.80 -24.82
C SER A 249 -6.33 -12.01 -24.88
N VAL A 250 -6.32 -10.79 -24.36
CA VAL A 250 -5.15 -9.89 -24.39
C VAL A 250 -4.49 -9.85 -23.02
N GLU A 251 -3.17 -9.69 -23.00
CA GLU A 251 -2.40 -9.50 -21.76
C GLU A 251 -3.00 -8.36 -20.92
N TYR A 252 -3.31 -8.67 -19.66
CA TYR A 252 -3.78 -7.74 -18.66
C TYR A 252 -2.69 -7.56 -17.61
N TYR A 253 -2.40 -6.30 -17.27
CA TYR A 253 -1.46 -5.96 -16.23
C TYR A 253 -1.86 -4.67 -15.50
N ALA A 254 -2.11 -4.80 -14.19
CA ALA A 254 -2.32 -3.67 -13.30
C ALA A 254 -1.70 -3.94 -11.93
N VAL A 255 -1.38 -2.87 -11.21
CA VAL A 255 -0.79 -2.90 -9.87
C VAL A 255 -1.58 -1.94 -8.99
N LEU A 256 -2.03 -2.44 -7.84
CA LEU A 256 -2.65 -1.64 -6.78
C LEU A 256 -1.60 -1.34 -5.70
N GLY A 257 -1.33 -0.06 -5.47
CA GLY A 257 -0.26 0.40 -4.58
C GLY A 257 -0.71 0.71 -3.15
N HIS A 258 -1.91 1.23 -2.97
CA HIS A 258 -2.54 1.40 -1.66
C HIS A 258 -4.06 1.51 -1.75
N ILE A 259 -4.73 1.40 -0.60
CA ILE A 259 -6.12 1.81 -0.37
C ILE A 259 -6.16 2.62 0.92
N THR A 260 -6.84 3.77 0.90
CA THR A 260 -7.20 4.59 2.04
C THR A 260 -8.71 4.79 2.08
N VAL A 261 -9.33 4.64 3.25
CA VAL A 261 -10.74 4.96 3.51
C VAL A 261 -10.83 5.90 4.71
N LYS A 262 -11.52 7.03 4.56
CA LYS A 262 -11.70 8.07 5.58
C LYS A 262 -13.14 8.52 5.72
N SER A 263 -13.46 9.17 6.83
CA SER A 263 -14.74 9.85 7.07
C SER A 263 -14.71 11.36 6.76
N SER A 264 -13.54 11.90 6.39
CA SER A 264 -13.34 13.32 6.08
C SER A 264 -12.31 13.48 4.95
N GLU A 265 -12.50 14.50 4.10
CA GLU A 265 -11.51 14.95 3.10
C GLU A 265 -10.36 15.72 3.74
N GLN A 266 -10.51 16.14 5.00
CA GLN A 266 -9.50 16.94 5.67
C GLN A 266 -8.17 16.18 5.67
N LYS A 267 -7.13 16.89 5.19
CA LYS A 267 -5.77 16.38 5.18
C LYS A 267 -5.25 16.29 6.62
N SER A 268 -4.37 15.32 6.84
CA SER A 268 -3.65 15.19 8.10
C SER A 268 -2.94 16.49 8.46
N ASN A 269 -3.07 16.88 9.72
CA ASN A 269 -2.42 18.06 10.26
C ASN A 269 -1.09 17.65 10.88
N PHE A 270 0.00 17.97 10.21
CA PHE A 270 1.35 17.67 10.70
C PHE A 270 1.90 18.86 11.49
N PRO A 271 2.34 18.68 12.75
CA PRO A 271 2.98 19.74 13.51
C PRO A 271 4.26 20.22 12.82
N PRO A 272 4.52 21.55 12.76
CA PRO A 272 5.75 22.05 12.17
C PRO A 272 6.97 21.59 12.95
N SER A 273 8.13 21.54 12.30
CA SER A 273 9.43 21.17 12.89
C SER A 273 9.69 21.82 14.26
N SER A 274 9.28 23.08 14.44
CA SER A 274 9.43 23.83 15.70
C SER A 274 8.61 23.31 16.88
N SER A 275 7.61 22.46 16.66
CA SER A 275 6.78 21.83 17.70
C SER A 275 7.43 20.59 18.33
N TRP A 276 8.53 20.11 17.74
CA TRP A 276 9.23 18.91 18.17
C TRP A 276 10.49 19.24 18.97
N VAL A 277 10.84 18.35 19.88
CA VAL A 277 12.19 18.23 20.45
C VAL A 277 12.83 17.01 19.82
N VAL A 278 14.04 17.16 19.27
CA VAL A 278 14.81 16.07 18.67
C VAL A 278 16.19 16.07 19.31
N GLU A 279 16.61 14.93 19.86
CA GLU A 279 17.85 14.78 20.60
C GLU A 279 18.64 13.57 20.09
N GLY A 280 19.96 13.64 20.20
CA GLY A 280 20.87 12.54 19.89
C GLY A 280 21.51 11.99 21.17
N GLU A 281 21.32 10.71 21.42
CA GLU A 281 21.95 9.97 22.52
C GLU A 281 23.04 9.03 21.98
N HIS A 282 24.02 8.72 22.84
CA HIS A 282 25.10 7.76 22.54
C HIS A 282 25.86 8.08 21.24
N ILE A 283 26.11 9.37 20.98
CA ILE A 283 26.79 9.82 19.76
C ILE A 283 28.25 9.37 19.80
N LYS A 284 28.67 8.62 18.79
CA LYS A 284 30.06 8.16 18.62
C LYS A 284 30.53 8.48 17.21
N TRP A 285 31.57 9.30 17.10
CA TRP A 285 32.31 9.54 15.87
C TRP A 285 33.54 8.63 15.81
N THR A 286 33.71 7.89 14.73
CA THR A 286 34.85 6.99 14.53
C THR A 286 35.56 7.35 13.22
N PRO A 287 36.89 7.52 13.20
CA PRO A 287 37.64 7.65 11.94
C PRO A 287 37.51 6.37 11.11
N SER A 288 37.20 6.48 9.81
CA SER A 288 37.10 5.33 8.90
C SER A 288 38.20 5.30 7.82
N SER A 289 38.66 6.47 7.37
CA SER A 289 39.85 6.67 6.53
C SER A 289 40.40 8.09 6.73
N GLU A 290 41.53 8.47 6.12
CA GLU A 290 42.06 9.85 6.21
C GLU A 290 40.99 10.90 5.82
N ASP A 291 40.12 10.54 4.86
CA ASP A 291 39.11 11.44 4.29
C ASP A 291 37.66 11.10 4.71
N SER A 292 37.43 10.26 5.71
CA SER A 292 36.07 9.99 6.19
C SER A 292 35.97 9.64 7.67
N LYS A 293 34.84 10.03 8.27
CA LYS A 293 34.41 9.61 9.63
C LYS A 293 33.07 8.89 9.52
N THR A 294 32.80 7.95 10.42
CA THR A 294 31.46 7.41 10.63
C THR A 294 30.84 7.98 11.90
N VAL A 295 29.51 8.10 11.91
CA VAL A 295 28.75 8.46 13.11
C VAL A 295 27.74 7.38 13.46
N SER A 296 27.73 6.99 14.73
CA SER A 296 26.66 6.21 15.34
C SER A 296 25.89 7.10 16.31
N VAL A 297 24.55 7.04 16.28
CA VAL A 297 23.68 7.84 17.15
C VAL A 297 22.32 7.15 17.34
N LYS A 298 21.79 7.23 18.55
CA LYS A 298 20.36 6.97 18.82
C LYS A 298 19.62 8.31 18.79
N ILE A 299 18.76 8.49 17.80
CA ILE A 299 17.94 9.69 17.65
C ILE A 299 16.63 9.45 18.40
N ILE A 300 16.20 10.41 19.21
CA ILE A 300 14.91 10.39 19.91
C ILE A 300 14.14 11.68 19.62
N TRP A 301 12.82 11.61 19.60
CA TRP A 301 11.99 12.79 19.35
C TRP A 301 10.69 12.76 20.15
N LYS A 302 10.10 13.93 20.41
CA LYS A 302 8.79 14.07 21.05
C LYS A 302 8.15 15.42 20.74
N LEU A 303 6.84 15.51 20.88
CA LEU A 303 6.14 16.79 20.83
C LEU A 303 6.38 17.59 22.12
N LYS A 304 6.51 18.91 22.00
CA LYS A 304 6.76 19.82 23.13
C LYS A 304 5.58 19.93 24.09
N ASP A 305 4.36 19.76 23.58
CA ASP A 305 3.13 19.84 24.36
C ASP A 305 2.93 18.63 25.29
N GLY A 306 3.81 17.63 25.23
CA GLY A 306 3.78 16.45 26.09
C GLY A 306 2.66 15.46 25.76
N ILE A 307 1.93 15.69 24.65
CA ILE A 307 0.96 14.71 24.16
C ILE A 307 1.74 13.59 23.49
N ASP A 308 1.49 12.34 23.91
CA ASP A 308 2.00 11.16 23.20
C ASP A 308 1.63 11.30 21.73
N SER A 309 2.64 11.38 20.86
CA SER A 309 2.36 11.69 19.46
C SER A 309 1.48 10.59 18.87
N THR A 310 0.33 10.97 18.34
CA THR A 310 -0.66 10.05 17.75
C THR A 310 -0.20 9.42 16.43
N PHE A 311 0.98 9.81 15.93
CA PHE A 311 1.53 9.35 14.66
C PHE A 311 2.11 7.94 14.78
N PRO A 312 1.68 6.99 13.94
CA PRO A 312 2.06 5.59 14.06
C PRO A 312 3.38 5.24 13.36
N LYS A 313 4.00 6.17 12.62
CA LYS A 313 5.11 5.88 11.72
C LYS A 313 5.97 7.12 11.46
N TYR A 314 7.27 6.92 11.34
CA TYR A 314 8.24 7.93 10.94
C TYR A 314 9.20 7.35 9.90
N ASN A 315 9.41 8.07 8.79
CA ASN A 315 10.48 7.77 7.84
C ASN A 315 11.72 8.57 8.24
N ILE A 316 12.88 7.93 8.29
CA ILE A 316 14.13 8.56 8.71
C ILE A 316 15.01 8.78 7.49
N TYR A 317 15.48 10.01 7.34
CA TYR A 317 16.39 10.40 6.27
C TYR A 317 17.66 11.04 6.85
N ALA A 318 18.74 11.00 6.09
CA ALA A 318 19.96 11.74 6.36
C ALA A 318 20.37 12.58 5.15
N LYS A 319 20.97 13.74 5.38
CA LYS A 319 21.53 14.60 4.34
C LYS A 319 22.91 15.07 4.74
N LYS A 320 23.88 14.93 3.84
CA LYS A 320 25.27 15.39 4.01
C LYS A 320 25.46 16.67 3.19
N ALA A 321 25.74 17.82 3.81
CA ALA A 321 25.94 19.08 3.08
C ALA A 321 24.89 19.30 1.94
N GLU A 322 25.35 19.59 0.72
CA GLU A 322 24.53 19.83 -0.49
C GLU A 322 24.09 18.54 -1.23
N SER A 323 24.27 17.36 -0.65
CA SER A 323 23.81 16.09 -1.26
C SER A 323 22.29 15.92 -1.20
N ALA A 324 21.76 15.01 -2.00
CA ALA A 324 20.36 14.59 -1.88
C ALA A 324 20.11 13.88 -0.54
N SER A 325 18.90 13.97 -0.03
CA SER A 325 18.50 13.24 1.18
C SER A 325 18.46 11.74 0.89
N GLU A 326 19.10 10.96 1.76
CA GLU A 326 19.17 9.51 1.75
C GLU A 326 18.19 8.93 2.76
N PHE A 327 17.42 7.92 2.36
CA PHE A 327 16.52 7.22 3.27
C PHE A 327 17.26 6.16 4.08
N LEU A 328 17.07 6.16 5.39
CA LEU A 328 17.72 5.25 6.33
C LEU A 328 16.81 4.12 6.82
N GLY A 329 15.50 4.38 6.91
CA GLY A 329 14.56 3.38 7.39
C GLY A 329 13.28 3.96 7.97
N VAL A 330 12.52 3.10 8.67
CA VAL A 330 11.23 3.44 9.26
C VAL A 330 11.23 3.13 10.76
N ALA A 331 10.68 4.03 11.57
CA ALA A 331 10.40 3.82 12.98
C ALA A 331 8.89 3.76 13.25
N ARG A 332 8.46 2.87 14.14
CA ARG A 332 7.09 2.81 14.73
C ARG A 332 7.05 3.32 16.18
N VAL A 333 8.19 3.80 16.65
CA VAL A 333 8.41 4.37 17.99
C VAL A 333 9.22 5.65 17.80
N GLN A 334 9.23 6.51 18.81
CA GLN A 334 9.89 7.81 18.76
C GLN A 334 11.41 7.73 18.99
N ALA A 335 12.04 6.70 18.43
CA ALA A 335 13.47 6.49 18.48
C ALA A 335 13.96 5.74 17.23
N PHE A 336 15.17 6.05 16.77
CA PHE A 336 15.83 5.34 15.68
C PHE A 336 17.34 5.31 15.92
N TYR A 337 17.96 4.14 15.75
CA TYR A 337 19.41 4.01 15.85
C TYR A 337 20.02 4.01 14.44
N VAL A 338 20.99 4.89 14.25
CA VAL A 338 21.83 4.95 13.06
C VAL A 338 23.21 4.44 13.47
N GLY A 339 23.68 3.37 12.83
CA GLY A 339 25.00 2.80 13.06
C GLY A 339 25.96 3.12 11.93
N ASP A 340 27.17 3.54 12.29
CA ASP A 340 28.33 3.69 11.41
C ASP A 340 28.06 4.44 10.09
N TYR A 341 27.23 5.48 10.13
CA TYR A 341 26.87 6.26 8.95
C TYR A 341 28.05 7.08 8.44
N ALA A 342 28.48 6.84 7.20
CA ALA A 342 29.66 7.46 6.61
C ALA A 342 29.44 8.95 6.28
N VAL A 343 30.35 9.80 6.75
CA VAL A 343 30.38 11.25 6.54
C VAL A 343 31.76 11.65 5.98
N PRO A 344 31.82 12.28 4.79
CA PRO A 344 33.08 12.76 4.21
C PRO A 344 33.79 13.80 5.10
N SER A 345 35.12 13.73 5.16
CA SER A 345 35.97 14.76 5.77
C SER A 345 35.73 16.11 5.07
N GLY A 346 35.56 17.17 5.85
CA GLY A 346 35.21 18.51 5.34
C GLY A 346 33.70 18.81 5.21
N SER A 347 32.82 17.83 5.45
CA SER A 347 31.39 18.10 5.58
C SER A 347 31.10 18.96 6.83
N SER A 348 30.11 19.84 6.73
CA SER A 348 29.57 20.61 7.87
C SER A 348 28.83 19.73 8.90
N GLY A 349 28.64 18.43 8.58
CA GLY A 349 28.01 17.43 9.43
C GLY A 349 27.03 16.55 8.66
N VAL A 350 26.11 15.94 9.41
CA VAL A 350 24.95 15.22 8.86
C VAL A 350 23.70 15.73 9.53
N LYS A 351 22.67 16.02 8.72
CA LYS A 351 21.34 16.37 9.20
C LYS A 351 20.42 15.17 9.04
N PHE A 352 19.87 14.70 10.15
CA PHE A 352 18.83 13.67 10.15
C PHE A 352 17.45 14.31 10.15
N PHE A 353 16.55 13.80 9.33
CA PHE A 353 15.15 14.24 9.24
C PHE A 353 14.24 13.11 9.67
N ILE A 354 13.21 13.46 10.43
CA ILE A 354 12.20 12.54 10.96
C ILE A 354 10.88 12.92 10.29
N GLN A 355 10.62 12.35 9.11
CA GLN A 355 9.39 12.61 8.38
C GLN A 355 8.23 11.89 9.08
N VAL A 356 7.26 12.67 9.55
CA VAL A 356 6.08 12.17 10.27
C VAL A 356 5.06 11.61 9.28
N CYS A 357 4.54 10.41 9.53
CA CYS A 357 3.50 9.78 8.73
C CYS A 357 2.24 9.56 9.57
N ASP A 358 1.06 9.81 9.01
CA ASP A 358 -0.23 9.64 9.68
C ASP A 358 -0.84 8.25 9.43
N VAL A 359 -1.87 7.91 10.21
CA VAL A 359 -2.63 6.65 10.14
C VAL A 359 -3.33 6.43 8.80
N ASP A 360 -3.55 7.49 8.01
CA ASP A 360 -4.18 7.41 6.69
C ASP A 360 -3.19 7.18 5.53
N GLY A 361 -1.89 7.09 5.85
CA GLY A 361 -0.81 6.88 4.90
C GLY A 361 -0.17 8.17 4.39
N SER A 362 -0.71 9.34 4.72
CA SER A 362 -0.09 10.62 4.36
C SER A 362 1.21 10.86 5.12
N SER A 363 2.12 11.62 4.51
CA SER A 363 3.41 11.99 5.12
C SER A 363 3.61 13.50 5.04
N GLN A 364 4.27 14.05 6.07
CA GLN A 364 4.74 15.42 6.07
C GLN A 364 5.78 15.64 4.94
N THR A 365 5.91 16.86 4.43
CA THR A 365 7.04 17.19 3.55
C THR A 365 8.36 17.05 4.30
N LEU A 366 9.44 16.71 3.59
CA LEU A 366 10.74 16.53 4.25
C LEU A 366 11.29 17.85 4.82
N ASP A 367 11.00 18.97 4.17
CA ASP A 367 11.47 20.30 4.58
C ASP A 367 10.78 20.78 5.87
N ASP A 368 9.52 20.40 6.09
CA ASP A 368 8.77 20.74 7.30
C ASP A 368 9.06 19.79 8.47
N SER A 369 9.83 18.72 8.23
CA SER A 369 10.05 17.64 9.20
C SER A 369 10.96 18.06 10.37
N PRO A 370 10.74 17.51 11.58
CA PRO A 370 11.71 17.59 12.67
C PRO A 370 13.09 17.07 12.24
N SER A 371 14.16 17.68 12.75
CA SER A 371 15.52 17.32 12.35
C SER A 371 16.56 17.51 13.44
N LEU A 372 17.66 16.77 13.32
CA LEU A 372 18.83 16.83 14.19
C LEU A 372 20.09 17.02 13.33
N LEU A 373 20.83 18.10 13.56
CA LEU A 373 22.13 18.31 12.94
C LEU A 373 23.24 17.84 13.89
N LEU A 374 24.02 16.85 13.44
CA LEU A 374 25.23 16.42 14.13
C LEU A 374 26.46 16.91 13.39
N LYS A 375 27.36 17.56 14.13
CA LYS A 375 28.66 18.01 13.62
C LYS A 375 29.75 17.04 14.10
N PRO A 376 30.80 16.80 13.29
CA PRO A 376 31.93 16.01 13.72
C PRO A 376 32.56 16.64 14.96
N THR A 377 32.87 15.84 15.98
CA THR A 377 33.73 16.30 17.06
C THR A 377 35.13 16.54 16.49
N THR A 378 35.71 17.69 16.80
CA THR A 378 37.10 18.06 16.47
C THR A 378 38.07 17.11 17.14
#